data_AF-A0A925N8Z4-F1
#
_entry.id   AF-A0A925N8Z4-F1
#
_cell.length_a   1.000
_cell.length_b   1.000
_cell.length_c   1.000
_cell.angle_alpha   90.00
_cell.angle_beta   90.00
_cell.angle_gamma   90.00
#
_symmetry.space_group_name_H-M   'P 1'
#
loop_
_entity.id
_entity.type
_entity.pdbx_description
1 polymer ?
#
loop_
_entity_poly.entity_id
_entity_poly.type
_entity_poly.pdbx_seq_one_letter_code
_entity_poly.pdbx_strand_id
1 'polypeptide(L)'
;MALYHSATLPRPATMSPPLPAPQSPSQARHRGWRRALPLALSLGILALALHALASEFSAHGYHAVNKAFHELDRGRIALALLFSLGSYACLVGFDAIGLRRSQRHVAPLRLVFTAFLAHAVGHTLGYAALTGGAVRWRGYGEAGLAAADIGQVVLMSTLGFVFGAWVLLAFALMLEPAAAARALPVAAATVRVLGVSLAVGFVA
;
A
#
# COMPACT_ATOMS: atom_id res chain seq x y z
N MET A 1 33.15 -56.07 61.20
CA MET A 1 32.54 -56.92 60.16
C MET A 1 31.03 -56.95 60.37
N ALA A 2 30.30 -56.06 59.69
CA ALA A 2 28.87 -56.13 59.36
C ALA A 2 28.46 -54.77 58.76
N LEU A 3 28.54 -54.67 57.44
CA LEU A 3 28.10 -53.52 56.65
C LEU A 3 26.57 -53.52 56.61
N TYR A 4 25.93 -52.44 57.07
CA TYR A 4 24.50 -52.21 56.87
C TYR A 4 24.26 -51.81 55.41
N HIS A 5 23.68 -52.74 54.65
CA HIS A 5 23.30 -52.57 53.26
C HIS A 5 21.98 -51.78 53.20
N SER A 6 22.06 -50.49 52.90
CA SER A 6 20.90 -49.62 52.69
C SER A 6 20.18 -50.03 51.40
N ALA A 7 18.96 -50.55 51.57
CA ALA A 7 18.05 -50.96 50.50
C ALA A 7 17.69 -49.76 49.61
N THR A 8 17.99 -49.88 48.32
CA THR A 8 17.53 -48.99 47.25
C THR A 8 16.08 -49.31 46.90
N LEU A 9 15.16 -48.38 47.20
CA LEU A 9 13.78 -48.46 46.74
C LEU A 9 13.72 -48.38 45.20
N PRO A 10 12.82 -49.12 44.52
CA PRO A 10 12.64 -49.02 43.09
C PRO A 10 12.06 -47.65 42.69
N ARG A 11 12.69 -47.01 41.70
CA ARG A 11 12.22 -45.73 41.13
C ARG A 11 10.84 -45.92 40.47
N PRO A 12 9.88 -45.00 40.66
CA PRO A 12 8.63 -45.03 39.91
C PRO A 12 8.94 -44.92 38.42
N ALA A 13 8.31 -45.77 37.62
CA ALA A 13 8.43 -45.74 36.16
C ALA A 13 8.06 -44.34 35.66
N THR A 14 8.99 -43.67 34.99
CA THR A 14 8.71 -42.43 34.25
C THR A 14 7.67 -42.73 33.19
N MET A 15 6.44 -42.29 33.43
CA MET A 15 5.35 -42.33 32.47
C MET A 15 5.77 -41.46 31.28
N SER A 16 6.15 -42.09 30.17
CA SER A 16 6.43 -41.39 28.92
C SER A 16 5.24 -40.50 28.57
N PRO A 17 5.45 -39.23 28.15
CA PRO A 17 4.35 -38.39 27.73
C PRO A 17 3.59 -39.09 26.59
N PRO A 18 2.25 -39.04 26.57
CA PRO A 18 1.47 -39.64 25.50
C PRO A 18 1.90 -39.06 24.16
N LEU A 19 2.09 -39.93 23.16
CA LEU A 19 2.38 -39.51 21.79
C LEU A 19 1.32 -38.48 21.35
N PRO A 20 1.71 -37.34 20.76
CA PRO A 20 0.75 -36.37 20.26
C PRO A 20 -0.19 -37.06 19.26
N ALA A 21 -1.49 -36.93 19.50
CA ALA A 21 -2.51 -37.53 18.65
C ALA A 21 -2.32 -37.09 17.18
N PRO A 22 -2.55 -37.98 16.20
CA PRO A 22 -2.49 -37.62 14.79
C PRO A 22 -3.48 -36.48 14.53
N GLN A 23 -2.96 -35.33 14.14
CA GLN A 23 -3.78 -34.16 13.81
C GLN A 23 -4.70 -34.51 12.64
N SER A 24 -6.01 -34.48 12.88
CA SER A 24 -7.01 -34.80 11.86
C SER A 24 -6.90 -33.84 10.65
N PRO A 25 -6.85 -34.31 9.40
CA PRO A 25 -6.63 -33.49 8.19
C PRO A 25 -7.72 -32.42 7.90
N SER A 26 -8.81 -32.38 8.66
CA SER A 26 -9.91 -31.44 8.49
C SER A 26 -9.57 -29.99 8.89
N GLN A 27 -8.60 -29.75 9.78
CA GLN A 27 -8.20 -28.38 10.17
C GLN A 27 -7.32 -27.67 9.11
N ALA A 28 -6.69 -28.41 8.20
CA ALA A 28 -5.85 -27.83 7.15
C ALA A 28 -6.66 -27.15 6.04
N ARG A 29 -7.89 -27.61 5.77
CA ARG A 29 -8.72 -27.15 4.63
C ARG A 29 -9.31 -25.76 4.82
N HIS A 30 -9.63 -25.37 6.05
CA HIS A 30 -10.20 -24.04 6.36
C HIS A 30 -9.21 -22.87 6.25
N ARG A 31 -7.89 -23.15 6.23
CA ARG A 31 -6.83 -22.13 6.15
C ARG A 31 -6.50 -21.72 4.72
N GLY A 32 -6.78 -22.57 3.73
CA GLY A 32 -6.50 -22.34 2.30
C GLY A 32 -7.43 -21.32 1.64
N TRP A 33 -8.75 -21.44 1.86
CA TRP A 33 -9.74 -20.53 1.25
C TRP A 33 -9.46 -19.07 1.63
N ARG A 34 -9.19 -18.79 2.91
CA ARG A 34 -8.90 -17.43 3.38
C ARG A 34 -7.68 -16.78 2.69
N ARG A 35 -6.73 -17.58 2.19
CA ARG A 35 -5.58 -17.10 1.40
C ARG A 35 -5.89 -17.05 -0.09
N ALA A 36 -6.74 -17.94 -0.59
CA ALA A 36 -7.18 -17.95 -1.98
C ALA A 36 -8.14 -16.78 -2.29
N LEU A 37 -8.93 -16.34 -1.33
CA LEU A 37 -9.91 -15.27 -1.50
C LEU A 37 -9.30 -13.94 -2.00
N PRO A 38 -8.26 -13.34 -1.37
CA PRO A 38 -7.67 -12.10 -1.87
C PRO A 38 -7.00 -12.28 -3.24
N LEU A 39 -6.45 -13.47 -3.52
CA LEU A 39 -5.85 -13.78 -4.82
C LEU A 39 -6.93 -13.85 -5.91
N ALA A 40 -8.00 -14.59 -5.67
CA ALA A 40 -9.13 -14.71 -6.57
C ALA A 40 -9.80 -13.35 -6.82
N LEU A 41 -9.96 -12.54 -5.76
CA LEU A 41 -10.46 -11.17 -5.88
C LEU A 41 -9.54 -10.31 -6.76
N SER A 42 -8.23 -10.35 -6.54
CA SER A 42 -7.26 -9.58 -7.32
C SER A 42 -7.27 -10.00 -8.80
N LEU A 43 -7.32 -11.30 -9.07
CA LEU A 43 -7.43 -11.84 -10.43
C LEU A 43 -8.76 -11.48 -11.09
N GLY A 44 -9.86 -11.48 -10.33
CA GLY A 44 -11.18 -11.05 -10.81
C GLY A 44 -11.20 -9.58 -11.21
N ILE A 45 -10.63 -8.70 -10.38
CA ILE A 45 -10.50 -7.27 -10.70
C ILE A 45 -9.62 -7.07 -11.93
N LEU A 46 -8.49 -7.79 -12.03
CA LEU A 46 -7.61 -7.74 -13.18
C LEU A 46 -8.33 -8.16 -14.47
N ALA A 47 -9.08 -9.27 -14.42
CA ALA A 47 -9.87 -9.74 -15.56
C ALA A 47 -10.92 -8.72 -15.99
N LEU A 48 -11.63 -8.11 -15.04
CA LEU A 48 -12.61 -7.05 -15.31
C LEU A 48 -11.95 -5.82 -15.96
N ALA A 49 -10.80 -5.38 -15.43
CA ALA A 49 -10.06 -4.24 -15.98
C ALA A 49 -9.55 -4.52 -17.39
N LEU A 50 -9.01 -5.71 -17.65
CA LEU A 50 -8.59 -6.14 -18.99
C LEU A 50 -9.77 -6.24 -19.95
N HIS A 51 -10.92 -6.74 -19.49
CA HIS A 51 -12.14 -6.80 -20.29
C HIS A 51 -12.63 -5.41 -20.68
N ALA A 52 -12.71 -4.48 -19.71
CA ALA A 52 -13.09 -3.10 -19.96
C ALA A 52 -12.11 -2.38 -20.91
N LEU A 53 -10.80 -2.61 -20.73
CA LEU A 53 -9.77 -2.07 -21.62
C LEU A 53 -9.90 -2.63 -23.04
N ALA A 54 -10.14 -3.93 -23.17
CA ALA A 54 -10.32 -4.58 -24.47
C ALA A 54 -11.59 -4.09 -25.19
N SER A 55 -12.69 -3.84 -24.47
CA SER A 55 -13.90 -3.26 -25.05
C SER A 55 -13.71 -1.82 -25.53
N GLU A 56 -12.92 -1.01 -24.81
CA GLU A 56 -12.62 0.36 -25.23
C GLU A 56 -11.68 0.40 -26.44
N PHE A 57 -10.66 -0.48 -26.46
CA PHE A 57 -9.75 -0.61 -27.59
C PHE A 57 -10.44 -1.11 -28.86
N SER A 58 -11.43 -2.00 -28.75
CA SER A 58 -12.20 -2.44 -29.91
C SER A 58 -13.18 -1.37 -30.41
N ALA A 59 -13.70 -0.52 -29.52
CA ALA A 59 -14.58 0.60 -29.88
C ALA A 59 -13.83 1.79 -30.52
N HIS A 60 -12.64 2.16 -30.02
CA HIS A 60 -11.90 3.35 -30.48
C HIS A 60 -10.70 3.04 -31.41
N GLY A 61 -10.24 1.78 -31.46
CA GLY A 61 -9.17 1.31 -32.37
C GLY A 61 -7.76 1.84 -32.06
N TYR A 62 -6.72 1.08 -32.42
CA TYR A 62 -5.31 1.46 -32.24
C TYR A 62 -4.94 2.78 -32.93
N HIS A 63 -5.61 3.09 -34.05
CA HIS A 63 -5.36 4.32 -34.81
C HIS A 63 -5.71 5.61 -34.05
N ALA A 64 -6.76 5.60 -33.23
CA ALA A 64 -7.14 6.78 -32.44
C ALA A 64 -6.08 7.10 -31.38
N VAL A 65 -5.52 6.07 -30.74
CA VAL A 65 -4.42 6.22 -29.77
C VAL A 65 -3.18 6.81 -30.45
N ASN A 66 -2.75 6.25 -31.59
CA ASN A 66 -1.58 6.75 -32.30
C ASN A 66 -1.75 8.20 -32.78
N LYS A 67 -2.95 8.56 -33.25
CA LYS A 67 -3.29 9.93 -33.65
C LYS A 67 -3.20 10.89 -32.45
N ALA A 68 -3.77 10.51 -31.30
CA ALA A 68 -3.68 11.32 -30.08
C ALA A 68 -2.22 11.54 -29.62
N PHE A 69 -1.34 10.53 -29.76
CA PHE A 69 0.08 10.70 -29.49
C PHE A 69 0.77 11.70 -30.42
N HIS A 70 0.36 11.76 -31.69
CA HIS A 70 0.91 12.72 -32.65
C HIS A 70 0.36 14.14 -32.43
N GLU A 71 -0.82 14.28 -31.85
CA GLU A 71 -1.45 15.57 -31.50
C GLU A 71 -0.93 16.15 -30.17
N LEU A 72 -0.13 15.40 -29.40
CA LEU A 72 0.46 15.87 -28.15
C LEU A 72 1.57 16.90 -28.42
N ASP A 73 1.31 18.15 -28.06
CA ASP A 73 2.33 19.19 -28.04
C ASP A 73 3.45 18.89 -27.03
N ARG A 74 4.69 19.24 -27.38
CA ARG A 74 5.87 19.06 -26.53
C ARG A 74 5.73 19.81 -25.20
N GLY A 75 5.06 20.97 -25.21
CA GLY A 75 4.79 21.75 -24.00
C GLY A 75 3.93 20.98 -22.99
N ARG A 76 2.94 20.21 -23.45
CA ARG A 76 2.09 19.37 -22.58
C ARG A 76 2.87 18.23 -21.94
N ILE A 77 3.78 17.61 -22.70
CA ILE A 77 4.65 16.55 -22.19
C ILE A 77 5.60 17.11 -21.13
N ALA A 78 6.24 18.27 -21.40
CA ALA A 78 7.11 18.93 -20.44
C ALA A 78 6.36 19.30 -19.15
N LEU A 79 5.13 19.82 -19.27
CA LEU A 79 4.31 20.17 -18.11
C LEU A 79 3.88 18.93 -17.31
N ALA A 80 3.53 17.83 -17.98
CA ALA A 80 3.21 16.56 -17.33
C ALA A 80 4.42 15.99 -16.56
N LEU A 81 5.63 16.08 -17.14
CA LEU A 81 6.88 15.71 -16.46
C LEU A 81 7.15 16.61 -15.26
N LEU A 82 6.94 17.92 -15.39
CA LEU A 82 7.13 18.87 -14.30
C LEU A 82 6.16 18.59 -13.13
N PHE A 83 4.87 18.37 -13.41
CA PHE A 83 3.90 17.99 -12.40
C PHE A 83 4.22 16.63 -11.76
N SER A 84 4.71 15.67 -12.54
CA SER A 84 5.15 14.38 -12.02
C SER A 84 6.33 14.55 -11.06
N LEU A 85 7.35 15.33 -11.44
CA LEU A 85 8.48 15.65 -10.58
C LEU A 85 8.04 16.39 -9.31
N GLY A 86 7.13 17.36 -9.43
CA GLY A 86 6.54 18.06 -8.28
C GLY A 86 5.81 17.11 -7.33
N SER A 87 5.03 16.17 -7.86
CA SER A 87 4.36 15.13 -7.07
C SER A 87 5.36 14.28 -6.29
N TYR A 88 6.41 13.78 -6.95
CA TYR A 88 7.47 13.02 -6.27
C TYR A 88 8.25 13.87 -5.27
N ALA A 89 8.47 15.17 -5.53
CA ALA A 89 9.11 16.08 -4.58
C ALA A 89 8.27 16.25 -3.30
N CYS A 90 6.94 16.36 -3.43
CA CYS A 90 6.03 16.37 -2.27
C CYS A 90 6.11 15.06 -1.49
N LEU A 91 6.16 13.91 -2.17
CA LEU A 91 6.30 12.60 -1.53
C LEU A 91 7.63 12.46 -0.78
N VAL A 92 8.73 12.94 -1.35
CA VAL A 92 10.04 13.04 -0.65
C VAL A 92 9.94 13.99 0.56
N GLY A 93 9.19 15.08 0.44
CA GLY A 93 8.91 16.01 1.54
C GLY A 93 8.21 15.33 2.72
N PHE A 94 7.22 14.46 2.47
CA PHE A 94 6.58 13.69 3.53
C PHE A 94 7.55 12.72 4.21
N ASP A 95 8.44 12.08 3.44
CA ASP A 95 9.49 11.24 3.99
C ASP A 95 10.43 12.06 4.91
N ALA A 96 10.80 13.27 4.48
CA ALA A 96 11.61 14.21 5.27
C ALA A 96 10.94 14.58 6.60
N ILE A 97 9.62 14.85 6.58
CA ILE A 97 8.84 15.16 7.78
C ILE A 97 8.83 13.96 8.73
N GLY A 98 8.64 12.74 8.22
CA GLY A 98 8.68 11.51 9.02
C GLY A 98 10.03 11.29 9.71
N LEU A 99 11.14 11.56 9.01
CA LEU A 99 12.49 11.48 9.56
C LEU A 99 12.73 12.53 10.65
N ARG A 100 12.29 13.78 10.41
CA ARG A 100 12.38 14.86 11.41
C ARG A 100 11.58 14.53 12.67
N ARG A 101 10.38 13.94 12.53
CA ARG A 101 9.59 13.47 13.69
C ARG A 101 10.29 12.35 14.46
N SER A 102 11.03 11.50 13.78
CA SER A 102 11.84 10.44 14.39
C SER A 102 13.18 10.94 14.93
N GLN A 103 13.46 12.26 14.87
CA GLN A 103 14.74 12.87 15.25
C GLN A 103 15.96 12.26 14.53
N ARG A 104 15.75 11.73 13.31
CA ARG A 104 16.81 11.10 12.50
C ARG A 104 17.25 12.05 11.39
N HIS A 105 18.56 12.09 11.17
CA HIS A 105 19.19 12.89 10.13
C HIS A 105 19.81 11.98 9.08
N VAL A 106 19.53 12.26 7.82
CA VAL A 106 19.95 11.48 6.66
C VAL A 106 20.48 12.47 5.63
N ALA A 107 21.57 12.12 4.92
CA ALA A 107 22.07 12.99 3.87
C ALA A 107 20.97 13.30 2.84
N PRO A 108 20.80 14.57 2.41
CA PRO A 108 19.66 14.99 1.60
C PRO A 108 19.57 14.23 0.27
N LEU A 109 20.71 13.94 -0.35
CA LEU A 109 20.76 13.17 -1.60
C LEU A 109 20.28 11.72 -1.38
N ARG A 110 20.69 11.08 -0.27
CA ARG A 110 20.24 9.72 0.09
C ARG A 110 18.74 9.69 0.38
N LEU A 111 18.21 10.71 1.05
CA LEU A 111 16.78 10.87 1.28
C LEU A 111 16.00 10.93 -0.04
N VAL A 112 16.40 11.82 -0.96
CA VAL A 112 15.72 12.01 -2.25
C VAL A 112 15.69 10.71 -3.07
N PHE A 113 16.84 10.07 -3.28
CA PHE A 113 16.90 8.82 -4.06
C PHE A 113 16.16 7.68 -3.39
N THR A 114 16.33 7.49 -2.08
CA THR A 114 15.67 6.38 -1.36
C THR A 114 14.16 6.54 -1.37
N ALA A 115 13.66 7.75 -1.07
CA ALA A 115 12.23 8.03 -1.09
C ALA A 115 11.64 7.92 -2.50
N PHE A 116 12.34 8.43 -3.53
CA PHE A 116 11.92 8.29 -4.92
C PHE A 116 11.80 6.82 -5.34
N LEU A 117 12.83 6.01 -5.11
CA LEU A 117 12.79 4.57 -5.41
C LEU A 117 11.69 3.87 -4.61
N ALA A 118 11.55 4.19 -3.32
CA ALA A 118 10.54 3.56 -2.46
C ALA A 118 9.12 3.85 -2.93
N HIS A 119 8.85 5.08 -3.38
CA HIS A 119 7.55 5.46 -3.94
C HIS A 119 7.32 4.88 -5.33
N ALA A 120 8.32 4.91 -6.21
CA ALA A 120 8.22 4.32 -7.54
C ALA A 120 7.94 2.81 -7.49
N VAL A 121 8.69 2.08 -6.65
CA VAL A 121 8.48 0.64 -6.43
C VAL A 121 7.15 0.38 -5.73
N GLY A 122 6.79 1.21 -4.74
CA GLY A 122 5.53 1.07 -4.00
C GLY A 122 4.29 1.23 -4.88
N HIS A 123 4.31 2.16 -5.83
CA HIS A 123 3.19 2.41 -6.74
C HIS A 123 3.12 1.43 -7.92
N THR A 124 4.23 0.81 -8.31
CA THR A 124 4.26 -0.12 -9.45
C THR A 124 3.98 -1.57 -9.03
N LEU A 125 4.59 -2.04 -7.95
CA LEU A 125 4.44 -3.43 -7.48
C LEU A 125 3.22 -3.62 -6.57
N GLY A 126 2.61 -2.53 -6.10
CA GLY A 126 1.58 -2.57 -5.07
C GLY A 126 2.14 -2.90 -3.69
N TYR A 127 1.24 -2.99 -2.70
CA TYR A 127 1.61 -3.15 -1.28
C TYR A 127 2.70 -2.16 -0.84
N ALA A 128 2.52 -0.87 -1.15
CA ALA A 128 3.54 0.17 -1.00
C ALA A 128 4.21 0.22 0.38
N ALA A 129 3.48 -0.12 1.45
CA ALA A 129 4.03 -0.23 2.80
C ALA A 129 5.08 -1.34 2.95
N LEU A 130 4.92 -2.47 2.25
CA LEU A 130 5.87 -3.60 2.26
C LEU A 130 6.99 -3.39 1.24
N THR A 131 6.64 -3.13 -0.01
CA THR A 131 7.60 -3.02 -1.12
C THR A 131 8.42 -1.74 -1.02
N GLY A 132 7.76 -0.59 -0.83
CA GLY A 132 8.42 0.69 -0.56
C GLY A 132 9.04 0.75 0.84
N GLY A 133 8.46 0.08 1.83
CA GLY A 133 9.07 -0.04 3.16
C GLY A 133 10.39 -0.81 3.13
N ALA A 134 10.49 -1.88 2.34
CA ALA A 134 11.74 -2.63 2.16
C ALA A 134 12.85 -1.80 1.49
N VAL A 135 12.50 -0.95 0.52
CA VAL A 135 13.45 -0.02 -0.11
C VAL A 135 13.96 1.00 0.91
N ARG A 136 13.06 1.59 1.71
CA ARG A 136 13.46 2.49 2.82
C ARG A 136 14.31 1.78 3.87
N TRP A 137 13.98 0.54 4.20
CA TRP A 137 14.76 -0.29 5.11
C TRP A 137 16.18 -0.51 4.60
N ARG A 138 16.38 -0.79 3.32
CA ARG A 138 17.73 -0.92 2.75
C ARG A 138 18.45 0.43 2.65
N GLY A 139 17.80 1.47 2.10
CA GLY A 139 18.45 2.76 1.87
C GLY A 139 18.73 3.55 3.15
N TYR A 140 17.90 3.39 4.20
CA TYR A 140 18.11 4.03 5.50
C TYR A 140 18.73 3.09 6.55
N GLY A 141 18.74 1.77 6.33
CA GLY A 141 19.34 0.80 7.25
C GLY A 141 20.84 1.02 7.43
N GLU A 142 21.55 1.37 6.36
CA GLU A 142 22.97 1.78 6.41
C GLU A 142 23.19 3.07 7.22
N ALA A 143 22.12 3.85 7.44
CA ALA A 143 22.13 5.05 8.28
C ALA A 143 21.71 4.78 9.74
N GLY A 144 21.46 3.52 10.12
CA GLY A 144 21.13 3.12 11.48
C GLY A 144 19.68 3.38 11.90
N LEU A 145 18.74 3.50 10.96
CA LEU A 145 17.32 3.69 11.29
C LEU A 145 16.68 2.40 11.80
N ALA A 146 15.88 2.51 12.87
CA ALA A 146 15.10 1.40 13.39
C ALA A 146 13.83 1.17 12.55
N ALA A 147 13.21 -0.01 12.70
CA ALA A 147 11.99 -0.37 11.94
C ALA A 147 10.82 0.54 12.30
N ALA A 148 10.76 0.96 13.57
CA ALA A 148 9.79 1.93 14.05
C ALA A 148 9.93 3.29 13.35
N ASP A 149 11.16 3.76 13.10
CA ASP A 149 11.43 5.03 12.42
C ASP A 149 10.91 4.99 10.97
N ILE A 150 11.15 3.87 10.27
CA ILE A 150 10.65 3.67 8.90
C ILE A 150 9.12 3.55 8.89
N GLY A 151 8.54 2.90 9.89
CA GLY A 151 7.08 2.86 10.08
C GLY A 151 6.48 4.26 10.23
N GLN A 152 7.12 5.14 11.00
CA GLN A 152 6.70 6.55 11.13
C GLN A 152 6.79 7.31 9.79
N VAL A 153 7.85 7.08 9.02
CA VAL A 153 8.01 7.67 7.68
C VAL A 153 6.89 7.22 6.73
N VAL A 154 6.63 5.91 6.67
CA VAL A 154 5.55 5.34 5.84
C VAL A 154 4.18 5.85 6.30
N LEU A 155 3.95 5.91 7.61
CA LEU A 155 2.71 6.43 8.18
C LEU A 155 2.48 7.89 7.80
N MET A 156 3.50 8.74 7.96
CA MET A 156 3.42 10.16 7.60
C MET A 156 3.10 10.35 6.12
N SER A 157 3.80 9.62 5.25
CA SER A 157 3.56 9.69 3.81
C SER A 157 2.16 9.20 3.44
N THR A 158 1.70 8.11 4.05
CA THR A 158 0.34 7.57 3.81
C THR A 158 -0.73 8.55 4.27
N LEU A 159 -0.58 9.15 5.46
CA LEU A 159 -1.52 10.15 5.97
C LEU A 159 -1.54 11.41 5.09
N GLY A 160 -0.37 11.91 4.69
CA GLY A 160 -0.27 13.05 3.79
C GLY A 160 -0.98 12.80 2.45
N PHE A 161 -0.78 11.62 1.86
CA PHE A 161 -1.48 11.20 0.65
C PHE A 161 -2.99 11.09 0.87
N VAL A 162 -3.44 10.42 1.93
CA VAL A 162 -4.87 10.20 2.20
C VAL A 162 -5.59 11.53 2.44
N PHE A 163 -5.01 12.42 3.24
CA PHE A 163 -5.60 13.75 3.47
C PHE A 163 -5.60 14.60 2.20
N GLY A 164 -4.51 14.57 1.42
CA GLY A 164 -4.47 15.24 0.13
C GLY A 164 -5.56 14.72 -0.82
N ALA A 165 -5.69 13.40 -0.94
CA ALA A 165 -6.70 12.75 -1.78
C ALA A 165 -8.13 13.05 -1.29
N TRP A 166 -8.36 13.09 0.03
CA TRP A 166 -9.64 13.45 0.62
C TRP A 166 -10.04 14.87 0.22
N VAL A 167 -9.14 15.84 0.42
CA VAL A 167 -9.37 17.23 0.07
C VAL A 167 -9.63 17.37 -1.42
N LEU A 168 -8.78 16.77 -2.27
CA LEU A 168 -8.97 16.80 -3.72
C LEU A 168 -10.31 16.20 -4.14
N LEU A 169 -10.72 15.08 -3.54
CA LEU A 169 -12.00 14.45 -3.83
C LEU A 169 -13.16 15.36 -3.43
N ALA A 170 -13.13 15.95 -2.23
CA ALA A 170 -14.15 16.88 -1.77
C ALA A 170 -14.30 18.07 -2.74
N PHE A 171 -13.20 18.70 -3.12
CA PHE A 171 -13.20 19.81 -4.08
C PHE A 171 -13.66 19.38 -5.48
N ALA A 172 -13.24 18.22 -5.97
CA ALA A 172 -13.66 17.71 -7.27
C ALA A 172 -15.19 17.53 -7.34
N LEU A 173 -15.79 16.96 -6.30
CA LEU A 173 -17.25 16.78 -6.22
C LEU A 173 -18.01 18.09 -6.02
N MET A 174 -17.40 19.12 -5.41
CA MET A 174 -18.00 20.43 -5.19
C MET A 174 -17.96 21.33 -6.43
N LEU A 175 -16.84 21.31 -7.16
CA LEU A 175 -16.57 22.18 -8.31
C LEU A 175 -17.13 21.61 -9.61
N GLU A 176 -17.02 20.29 -9.82
CA GLU A 176 -17.46 19.61 -11.05
C GLU A 176 -18.46 18.47 -10.78
N PRO A 177 -19.59 18.74 -10.09
CA PRO A 177 -20.57 17.71 -9.74
C PRO A 177 -21.23 17.06 -10.97
N ALA A 178 -21.33 17.79 -12.09
CA ALA A 178 -21.94 17.28 -13.32
C ALA A 178 -21.06 16.22 -14.00
N ALA A 179 -19.73 16.38 -13.98
CA ALA A 179 -18.81 15.38 -14.50
C ALA A 179 -18.87 14.09 -13.66
N ALA A 180 -18.88 14.23 -12.33
CA ALA A 180 -19.00 13.10 -11.42
C ALA A 180 -20.37 12.40 -11.48
N ALA A 181 -21.47 13.15 -11.65
CA ALA A 181 -22.81 12.60 -11.82
C ALA A 181 -22.94 11.66 -13.04
N ARG A 182 -22.24 11.97 -14.14
CA ARG A 182 -22.19 11.11 -15.33
C ARG A 182 -21.47 9.78 -15.06
N ALA A 183 -20.53 9.75 -14.13
CA ALA A 183 -19.79 8.54 -13.78
C ALA A 183 -20.51 7.67 -12.73
N LEU A 184 -21.30 8.27 -11.83
CA LEU A 184 -21.91 7.62 -10.66
C LEU A 184 -23.43 7.34 -10.78
N PRO A 185 -24.00 7.33 -12.00
CA PRO A 185 -25.44 7.49 -12.28
C PRO A 185 -26.34 8.11 -11.18
N VAL A 186 -25.93 9.22 -10.57
CA VAL A 186 -26.66 9.91 -9.48
C VAL A 186 -26.88 11.38 -9.78
N ALA A 187 -27.87 12.00 -9.14
CA ALA A 187 -28.17 13.41 -9.30
C ALA A 187 -26.98 14.30 -8.88
N ALA A 188 -26.67 15.34 -9.67
CA ALA A 188 -25.57 16.27 -9.42
C ALA A 188 -25.69 16.99 -8.05
N ALA A 189 -26.93 17.23 -7.59
CA ALA A 189 -27.16 17.79 -6.26
C ALA A 189 -26.64 16.86 -5.15
N THR A 190 -26.89 15.55 -5.25
CA THR A 190 -26.39 14.55 -4.31
C THR A 190 -24.87 14.50 -4.30
N VAL A 191 -24.25 14.52 -5.49
CA VAL A 191 -22.78 14.56 -5.64
C VAL A 191 -22.19 15.79 -4.94
N ARG A 192 -22.81 16.95 -5.12
CA ARG A 192 -22.34 18.19 -4.49
C ARG A 192 -22.49 18.15 -2.97
N VAL A 193 -23.60 17.64 -2.45
CA VAL A 193 -23.82 17.44 -1.00
C VAL A 193 -22.77 16.48 -0.43
N LEU A 194 -22.45 15.40 -1.13
CA LEU A 194 -21.37 14.50 -0.73
C LEU A 194 -20.02 15.23 -0.67
N GLY A 195 -19.69 16.03 -1.69
CA GLY A 195 -18.47 16.86 -1.68
C GLY A 195 -18.39 17.81 -0.49
N VAL A 196 -19.48 18.53 -0.19
CA VAL A 196 -19.56 19.42 0.98
C VAL A 196 -19.44 18.63 2.28
N SER A 197 -20.09 17.47 2.40
CA SER A 197 -20.01 16.63 3.60
C SER A 197 -18.60 16.10 3.85
N LEU A 198 -17.86 15.75 2.79
CA LEU A 198 -16.47 15.34 2.88
C LEU A 198 -15.57 16.51 3.28
N ALA A 199 -15.82 17.71 2.77
CA ALA A 199 -15.09 18.91 3.16
C ALA A 199 -15.32 19.25 4.64
N VAL A 200 -16.57 19.19 5.11
CA VAL A 200 -16.92 19.41 6.53
C VAL A 200 -16.27 18.35 7.41
N GLY A 201 -16.34 17.07 7.01
CA GLY A 201 -15.73 15.97 7.75
C GLY A 201 -14.20 16.01 7.80
N PHE A 202 -13.54 16.77 6.92
CA PHE A 202 -12.10 17.00 6.99
C PHE A 202 -11.73 18.11 8.00
N VAL A 203 -12.63 19.07 8.21
CA VAL A 203 -12.39 20.22 9.11
C VAL A 203 -12.83 19.93 10.54
N ALA A 204 -13.82 19.05 10.72
CA ALA A 204 -14.33 18.60 12.03
C ALA A 204 -13.38 17.62 12.73
#